data_AF-A0A1H7YR62-F1
#
_entry.id   AF-A0A1H7YR62-F1
#
_cell.length_a   1.000
_cell.length_b   1.000
_cell.length_c   1.000
_cell.angle_alpha   90.00
_cell.angle_beta   90.00
_cell.angle_gamma   90.00
#
_symmetry.space_group_name_H-M   'P 1'
#
loop_
_entity.id
_entity.type
_entity.pdbx_description
1 polymer ?
#
loop_
_entity_poly.entity_id
_entity_poly.type
_entity_poly.pdbx_seq_one_letter_code
_entity_poly.pdbx_strand_id
1 'polypeptide(L)'
;MTEKIKVRESAFKYDPTLREISLITDLRFVYRSDSFKLDSNQHGEENLIPIKNIKKEENKLEFSAESEGEEINFELTSKTALDNLFFDIIAGFNQIIDKSSVDLDRIELIFKNGLISAFYIYKNILKDDEYQLLDSLRVISEPDGLFLIKQKPFRKIKLSKIYLEDKTIICESEESEKYDFTLDVNDTVFKMISNIFSII
;
A
#
# COMPACT_ATOMS: atom_id res chain seq x y z
N MET A 1 -7.42 11.65 26.13
CA MET A 1 -6.02 12.01 25.80
C MET A 1 -5.91 12.14 24.28
N THR A 2 -5.02 12.98 23.76
CA THR A 2 -4.81 13.10 22.29
C THR A 2 -3.36 12.81 21.93
N GLU A 3 -3.15 11.80 21.10
CA GLU A 3 -1.86 11.48 20.53
C GLU A 3 -1.70 12.16 19.17
N LYS A 4 -0.63 12.95 19.04
CA LYS A 4 -0.30 13.68 17.80
C LYS A 4 0.87 13.01 17.12
N ILE A 5 0.66 12.55 15.90
CA ILE A 5 1.65 11.83 15.11
C ILE A 5 1.88 12.60 13.81
N LYS A 6 3.15 12.87 13.51
CA LYS A 6 3.56 13.41 12.22
C LYS A 6 4.09 12.26 11.37
N VAL A 7 3.41 12.00 10.26
CA VAL A 7 3.71 10.88 9.36
C VAL A 7 5.11 11.01 8.78
N ARG A 8 5.89 9.93 8.83
CA ARG A 8 7.26 9.83 8.32
C ARG A 8 7.37 8.77 7.22
N GLU A 9 6.70 7.64 7.44
CA GLU A 9 6.72 6.50 6.56
C GLU A 9 5.29 6.03 6.33
N SER A 10 5.04 5.66 5.07
CA SER A 10 3.73 5.22 4.64
C SER A 10 3.84 4.02 3.72
N ALA A 11 2.83 3.17 3.72
CA ALA A 11 2.80 2.04 2.81
C ALA A 11 1.38 1.65 2.43
N PHE A 12 1.22 1.19 1.19
CA PHE A 12 0.05 0.47 0.74
C PHE A 12 0.41 -1.01 0.66
N LYS A 13 -0.36 -1.87 1.32
CA LYS A 13 -0.21 -3.32 1.17
C LYS A 13 -1.55 -3.92 0.79
N TYR A 14 -1.48 -4.91 -0.09
CA TYR A 14 -2.63 -5.68 -0.51
C TYR A 14 -2.28 -7.18 -0.49
N ASP A 15 -3.14 -7.97 0.16
CA ASP A 15 -3.06 -9.43 0.15
C ASP A 15 -4.41 -10.01 -0.30
N PRO A 16 -4.49 -10.62 -1.50
CA PRO A 16 -5.72 -11.21 -2.01
C PRO A 16 -6.17 -12.44 -1.21
N THR A 17 -5.24 -13.13 -0.55
CA THR A 17 -5.53 -14.32 0.27
C THR A 17 -6.36 -13.94 1.48
N LEU A 18 -5.97 -12.83 2.13
CA LEU A 18 -6.64 -12.30 3.32
C LEU A 18 -7.78 -11.34 3.00
N ARG A 19 -7.91 -10.94 1.71
CA ARG A 19 -8.82 -9.89 1.24
C ARG A 19 -8.63 -8.59 2.02
N GLU A 20 -7.36 -8.25 2.18
CA GLU A 20 -6.94 -7.20 3.08
C GLU A 20 -6.24 -6.09 2.31
N ILE A 21 -6.65 -4.85 2.62
CA ILE A 21 -5.86 -3.66 2.29
C ILE A 21 -5.33 -3.09 3.60
N SER A 22 -4.01 -2.94 3.68
CA SER A 22 -3.36 -2.24 4.78
C SER A 22 -2.84 -0.90 4.28
N LEU A 23 -3.26 0.20 4.91
CA LEU A 23 -2.69 1.53 4.75
C LEU A 23 -1.88 1.87 5.98
N ILE A 24 -0.62 2.19 5.79
CA ILE A 24 0.30 2.54 6.88
C ILE A 24 0.65 4.01 6.73
N THR A 25 0.54 4.77 7.82
CA THR A 25 0.93 6.18 7.95
C THR A 25 1.50 6.38 9.37
N ASP A 26 2.62 5.73 9.67
CA ASP A 26 3.14 5.38 11.03
C ASP A 26 2.20 4.52 11.92
N LEU A 27 0.89 4.59 11.69
CA LEU A 27 -0.11 3.64 12.20
C LEU A 27 -0.55 2.71 11.07
N ARG A 28 -0.81 1.42 11.38
CA ARG A 28 -1.32 0.44 10.42
C ARG A 28 -2.85 0.39 10.50
N PHE A 29 -3.52 0.80 9.43
CA PHE A 29 -4.96 0.67 9.23
C PHE A 29 -5.25 -0.50 8.31
N VAL A 30 -6.08 -1.42 8.77
CA VAL A 30 -6.42 -2.65 8.07
C VAL A 30 -7.89 -2.62 7.69
N TYR A 31 -8.17 -2.69 6.39
CA TYR A 31 -9.52 -2.89 5.88
C TYR A 31 -9.79 -4.38 5.75
N ARG A 32 -10.66 -4.90 6.62
CA ARG A 32 -11.16 -6.28 6.55
C ARG A 32 -12.63 -6.30 6.95
N SER A 33 -13.45 -6.84 6.05
CA SER A 33 -14.87 -7.13 6.27
C SER A 33 -15.87 -5.97 6.33
N ASP A 34 -15.52 -4.72 5.99
CA ASP A 34 -16.45 -3.57 5.71
C ASP A 34 -15.84 -2.19 6.04
N SER A 35 -14.85 -2.15 6.92
CA SER A 35 -14.33 -0.92 7.50
C SER A 35 -12.84 -1.02 7.80
N PHE A 36 -12.17 0.14 7.84
CA PHE A 36 -10.81 0.23 8.36
C PHE A 36 -10.82 0.09 9.88
N LYS A 37 -9.85 -0.67 10.40
CA LYS A 37 -9.56 -0.84 11.83
C LYS A 37 -8.10 -0.50 12.07
N LEU A 38 -7.77 0.00 13.26
CA LEU A 38 -6.38 0.24 13.65
C LEU A 38 -5.80 -1.07 14.19
N ASP A 39 -4.61 -1.45 13.73
CA ASP A 39 -3.86 -2.55 14.35
C ASP A 39 -3.06 -1.99 15.54
N SER A 40 -3.50 -2.33 16.75
CA SER A 40 -2.89 -1.82 17.99
C SER A 40 -1.60 -2.56 18.37
N ASN A 41 -1.25 -3.64 17.66
CA ASN A 41 -0.07 -4.46 17.97
C ASN A 41 0.80 -4.65 16.72
N GLN A 42 1.48 -3.58 16.31
CA GLN A 42 2.29 -3.56 15.09
C GLN A 42 3.50 -4.52 15.08
N HIS A 43 3.86 -5.10 16.24
CA HIS A 43 5.04 -5.95 16.41
C HIS A 43 4.73 -7.38 16.87
N GLY A 44 3.45 -7.71 17.08
CA GLY A 44 3.02 -9.01 17.55
C GLY A 44 1.87 -9.56 16.71
N GLU A 45 1.03 -10.37 17.35
CA GLU A 45 -0.21 -10.82 16.73
C GLU A 45 -1.15 -9.63 16.52
N GLU A 46 -1.68 -9.54 15.31
CA GLU A 46 -2.58 -8.47 14.89
C GLU A 46 -3.75 -8.30 15.85
N ASN A 47 -3.98 -7.06 16.29
CA ASN A 47 -5.11 -6.71 17.14
C ASN A 47 -5.90 -5.56 16.53
N LEU A 48 -6.94 -5.90 15.76
CA LEU A 48 -7.75 -4.94 15.01
C LEU A 48 -8.82 -4.30 15.90
N ILE A 49 -8.58 -3.05 16.30
CA ILE A 49 -9.52 -2.24 17.06
C ILE A 49 -10.32 -1.30 16.14
N PRO A 50 -11.64 -1.16 16.33
CA PRO A 50 -12.43 -0.22 15.56
C PRO A 50 -11.97 1.22 15.77
N ILE A 51 -11.93 1.99 14.68
CA ILE A 51 -11.76 3.44 14.72
C ILE A 51 -13.13 4.13 14.62
N LYS A 52 -13.30 5.26 15.31
CA LYS A 52 -14.54 6.02 15.40
C LYS A 52 -14.26 7.51 15.19
N ASN A 53 -15.34 8.28 14.99
CA ASN A 53 -15.28 9.75 14.90
C ASN A 53 -14.27 10.26 13.86
N ILE A 54 -14.12 9.52 12.75
CA ILE A 54 -13.12 9.84 11.73
C ILE A 54 -13.46 11.19 11.10
N LYS A 55 -12.50 12.11 11.12
CA LYS A 55 -12.58 13.42 10.48
C LYS A 55 -11.33 13.63 9.64
N LYS A 56 -11.53 13.88 8.36
CA LYS A 56 -10.46 14.25 7.45
C LYS A 56 -10.53 15.76 7.19
N GLU A 57 -9.40 16.42 7.37
CA GLU A 57 -9.16 17.80 6.97
C GLU A 57 -7.98 17.84 5.98
N GLU A 58 -7.64 19.02 5.46
CA GLU A 58 -6.42 19.18 4.67
C GLU A 58 -5.21 18.79 5.53
N ASN A 59 -4.37 17.88 5.03
CA ASN A 59 -3.12 17.47 5.68
C ASN A 59 -3.28 16.78 7.05
N LYS A 60 -4.50 16.39 7.43
CA LYS A 60 -4.81 15.87 8.77
C LYS A 60 -5.92 14.80 8.76
N LEU A 61 -5.72 13.75 9.54
CA LEU A 61 -6.74 12.75 9.89
C LEU A 61 -6.89 12.68 11.41
N GLU A 62 -8.10 12.83 11.91
CA GLU A 62 -8.45 12.65 13.31
C GLU A 62 -9.39 11.46 13.47
N PHE A 63 -9.20 10.67 14.52
CA PHE A 63 -10.11 9.57 14.87
C PHE A 63 -9.94 9.19 16.34
N SER A 64 -10.84 8.36 16.85
CA SER A 64 -10.78 7.79 18.20
C SER A 64 -10.68 6.26 18.11
N ALA A 65 -9.91 5.64 18.99
CA ALA A 65 -9.84 4.17 19.11
C ALA A 65 -9.67 3.75 20.56
N GLU A 66 -10.12 2.54 20.90
CA GLU A 66 -9.97 1.98 22.25
C GLU A 66 -8.62 1.27 22.39
N SER A 67 -7.79 1.72 23.31
CA SER A 67 -6.49 1.13 23.63
C SER A 67 -6.42 0.86 25.12
N GLU A 68 -6.14 -0.39 25.50
CA GLU A 68 -6.04 -0.81 26.90
C GLU A 68 -7.28 -0.47 27.77
N GLY A 69 -8.46 -0.41 27.16
CA GLY A 69 -9.71 -0.08 27.83
C GLY A 69 -10.00 1.42 27.98
N GLU A 70 -9.15 2.29 27.43
CA GLU A 70 -9.35 3.73 27.37
C GLU A 70 -9.56 4.22 25.93
N GLU A 71 -10.43 5.21 25.75
CA GLU A 71 -10.60 5.88 24.46
C GLU A 71 -9.50 6.93 24.26
N ILE A 72 -8.67 6.72 23.22
CA ILE A 72 -7.60 7.62 22.82
C ILE A 72 -8.01 8.31 21.51
N ASN A 73 -7.82 9.62 21.45
CA ASN A 73 -7.95 10.38 20.22
C ASN A 73 -6.60 10.45 19.51
N PHE A 74 -6.57 10.20 18.22
CA PHE A 74 -5.39 10.28 17.38
C PHE A 74 -5.53 11.44 16.40
N GLU A 75 -4.41 12.13 16.16
CA GLU A 75 -4.26 13.17 15.15
C GLU A 75 -3.03 12.83 14.31
N LEU A 76 -3.25 12.40 13.07
CA LEU A 76 -2.20 12.18 12.08
C LEU A 76 -2.06 13.43 11.21
N THR A 77 -0.82 13.88 11.00
CA THR A 77 -0.52 15.03 10.15
C THR A 77 0.55 14.67 9.11
N SER A 78 0.35 15.11 7.87
CA SER A 78 1.34 14.98 6.81
C SER A 78 1.23 16.14 5.82
N LYS A 79 2.34 16.43 5.13
CA LYS A 79 2.38 17.39 4.02
C LYS A 79 2.45 16.74 2.64
N THR A 80 2.53 15.41 2.57
CA THR A 80 2.66 14.72 1.29
C THR A 80 1.26 14.46 0.71
N ALA A 81 1.13 14.58 -0.61
CA ALA A 81 -0.14 14.30 -1.28
C ALA A 81 -0.55 12.83 -1.15
N LEU A 82 0.43 11.92 -1.07
CA LEU A 82 0.20 10.49 -0.86
C LEU A 82 -0.45 10.19 0.49
N ASP A 83 0.06 10.78 1.58
CA ASP A 83 -0.50 10.53 2.91
C ASP A 83 -1.91 11.12 3.01
N ASN A 84 -2.15 12.26 2.36
CA ASN A 84 -3.49 12.83 2.24
C ASN A 84 -4.45 11.91 1.46
N LEU A 85 -3.98 11.28 0.38
CA LEU A 85 -4.76 10.26 -0.32
C LEU A 85 -5.11 9.10 0.62
N PHE A 86 -4.16 8.64 1.44
CA PHE A 86 -4.44 7.58 2.42
C PHE A 86 -5.46 8.03 3.46
N PHE A 87 -5.38 9.27 3.95
CA PHE A 87 -6.38 9.84 4.86
C PHE A 87 -7.77 9.89 4.23
N ASP A 88 -7.87 10.27 2.94
CA ASP A 88 -9.13 10.25 2.19
C ASP A 88 -9.70 8.83 2.06
N ILE A 89 -8.85 7.85 1.77
CA ILE A 89 -9.27 6.45 1.69
C ILE A 89 -9.75 5.96 3.07
N ILE A 90 -8.98 6.18 4.15
CA ILE A 90 -9.36 5.72 5.50
C ILE A 90 -10.71 6.31 5.93
N ALA A 91 -10.95 7.59 5.66
CA ALA A 91 -12.16 8.28 6.07
C ALA A 91 -13.40 7.93 5.24
N GLY A 92 -13.23 7.58 3.96
CA GLY A 92 -14.33 7.46 3.00
C GLY A 92 -14.53 6.10 2.35
N PHE A 93 -13.65 5.13 2.59
CA PHE A 93 -13.68 3.86 1.84
C PHE A 93 -14.76 2.91 2.37
N ASN A 94 -15.67 2.54 1.46
CA ASN A 94 -16.83 1.68 1.73
C ASN A 94 -17.02 0.61 0.64
N GLN A 95 -15.98 0.35 -0.16
CA GLN A 95 -16.09 -0.61 -1.25
C GLN A 95 -15.76 -2.02 -0.78
N ILE A 96 -16.47 -3.00 -1.35
CA ILE A 96 -16.21 -4.41 -1.09
C ILE A 96 -14.98 -4.84 -1.89
N ILE A 97 -14.12 -5.63 -1.24
CA ILE A 97 -13.01 -6.33 -1.89
C ILE A 97 -13.49 -7.74 -2.20
N ASP A 98 -14.07 -7.90 -3.39
CA ASP A 98 -14.62 -9.19 -3.82
C ASP A 98 -13.52 -10.20 -4.15
N LYS A 99 -13.79 -11.48 -3.87
CA LYS A 99 -12.92 -12.56 -4.32
C LYS A 99 -13.04 -12.67 -5.84
N SER A 100 -11.92 -12.52 -6.53
CA SER A 100 -11.84 -12.75 -7.97
C SER A 100 -10.80 -13.83 -8.28
N SER A 101 -11.08 -14.67 -9.27
CA SER A 101 -10.12 -15.69 -9.74
C SER A 101 -8.91 -15.09 -10.46
N VAL A 102 -8.98 -13.80 -10.81
CA VAL A 102 -7.89 -13.04 -11.43
C VAL A 102 -7.19 -12.10 -10.45
N ASP A 103 -7.48 -12.22 -9.15
CA ASP A 103 -6.94 -11.37 -8.09
C ASP A 103 -5.94 -12.18 -7.26
N LEU A 104 -4.70 -12.20 -7.76
CA LEU A 104 -3.66 -13.13 -7.31
C LEU A 104 -2.37 -12.41 -6.88
N ASP A 105 -2.23 -11.15 -7.27
CA ASP A 105 -1.02 -10.38 -6.98
C ASP A 105 -1.03 -9.85 -5.54
N ARG A 106 0.03 -10.17 -4.80
CA ARG A 106 0.30 -9.53 -3.51
C ARG A 106 1.19 -8.32 -3.74
N ILE A 107 0.82 -7.19 -3.16
CA ILE A 107 1.45 -5.90 -3.44
C ILE A 107 1.88 -5.22 -2.14
N GLU A 108 3.07 -4.62 -2.16
CA GLU A 108 3.58 -3.77 -1.11
C GLU A 108 4.30 -2.56 -1.73
N LEU A 109 3.71 -1.37 -1.56
CA LEU A 109 4.28 -0.08 -1.95
C LEU A 109 4.73 0.62 -0.67
N ILE A 110 6.01 0.96 -0.54
CA ILE A 110 6.58 1.61 0.65
C ILE A 110 7.11 2.97 0.25
N PHE A 111 6.76 3.97 1.04
CA PHE A 111 7.08 5.36 0.78
C PHE A 111 7.74 6.00 1.99
N LYS A 112 8.73 6.85 1.71
CA LYS A 112 9.42 7.63 2.72
C LYS A 112 9.41 9.09 2.27
N ASN A 113 8.83 9.96 3.10
CA ASN A 113 8.62 11.37 2.75
C ASN A 113 7.88 11.57 1.42
N GLY A 114 6.92 10.70 1.09
CA GLY A 114 6.11 10.78 -0.14
C GLY A 114 6.78 10.25 -1.41
N LEU A 115 8.02 9.75 -1.33
CA LEU A 115 8.73 9.14 -2.47
C LEU A 115 8.75 7.63 -2.33
N ILE A 116 8.77 6.90 -3.45
CA ILE A 116 8.94 5.44 -3.45
C ILE A 116 10.26 5.08 -2.75
N SER A 117 10.16 4.35 -1.65
CA SER A 117 11.32 3.75 -0.97
C SER A 117 11.53 2.32 -1.45
N ALA A 118 10.45 1.56 -1.61
CA ALA A 118 10.50 0.21 -2.14
C ALA A 118 9.13 -0.17 -2.70
N PHE A 119 9.14 -1.13 -3.61
CA PHE A 119 7.96 -1.60 -4.28
C PHE A 119 8.13 -3.08 -4.63
N TYR A 120 7.20 -3.89 -4.14
CA TYR A 120 7.18 -5.33 -4.34
C TYR A 120 5.83 -5.75 -4.87
N ILE A 121 5.83 -6.49 -5.98
CA ILE A 121 4.66 -7.23 -6.45
C ILE A 121 5.07 -8.68 -6.61
N TYR A 122 4.26 -9.57 -6.06
CA TYR A 122 4.41 -11.00 -6.18
C TYR A 122 3.24 -11.52 -6.99
N LYS A 123 3.53 -11.94 -8.22
CA LYS A 123 2.54 -12.58 -9.08
C LYS A 123 2.43 -14.03 -8.70
N ASN A 124 1.24 -14.42 -8.26
CA ASN A 124 0.96 -15.79 -7.87
C ASN A 124 0.03 -16.45 -8.87
N ILE A 125 0.07 -17.77 -8.90
CA ILE A 125 -0.93 -18.62 -9.54
C ILE A 125 -1.56 -19.51 -8.48
N LEU A 126 -2.85 -19.84 -8.65
CA LEU A 126 -3.51 -20.83 -7.82
C LEU A 126 -3.32 -22.21 -8.47
N LYS A 127 -2.56 -23.09 -7.82
CA LYS A 127 -2.33 -24.46 -8.26
C LYS A 127 -2.62 -25.40 -7.10
N ASP A 128 -3.50 -26.37 -7.31
CA ASP A 128 -3.92 -27.33 -6.28
C ASP A 128 -4.41 -26.66 -4.98
N ASP A 129 -5.18 -25.56 -5.12
CA ASP A 129 -5.66 -24.70 -4.04
C ASP A 129 -4.58 -23.98 -3.22
N GLU A 130 -3.32 -23.99 -3.69
CA GLU A 130 -2.20 -23.26 -3.09
C GLU A 130 -1.69 -22.12 -4.00
N TYR A 131 -1.39 -20.98 -3.39
CA TYR A 131 -0.75 -19.87 -4.11
C TYR A 131 0.74 -20.18 -4.32
N GLN A 132 1.17 -20.19 -5.58
CA GLN A 132 2.56 -20.39 -5.97
C GLN A 132 3.10 -19.16 -6.67
N LEU A 133 4.28 -18.68 -6.24
CA LEU A 133 4.95 -17.54 -6.85
C LEU A 133 5.38 -17.87 -8.29
N LEU A 134 4.85 -17.12 -9.25
CA LEU A 134 5.19 -17.22 -10.66
C LEU A 134 6.27 -16.21 -11.07
N ASP A 135 6.10 -14.96 -10.66
CA ASP A 135 7.01 -13.86 -10.98
C ASP A 135 6.98 -12.79 -9.89
N SER A 136 7.95 -11.87 -9.90
CA SER A 136 7.96 -10.75 -8.98
C SER A 136 8.56 -9.49 -9.59
N LEU A 137 7.89 -8.35 -9.38
CA LEU A 137 8.47 -7.04 -9.58
C LEU A 137 9.09 -6.56 -8.28
N ARG A 138 10.37 -6.18 -8.31
CA ARG A 138 11.06 -5.60 -7.15
C ARG A 138 11.76 -4.32 -7.56
N VAL A 139 11.31 -3.21 -7.01
CA VAL A 139 11.97 -1.91 -7.14
C VAL A 139 12.39 -1.41 -5.76
N ILE A 140 13.60 -0.87 -5.66
CA ILE A 140 14.14 -0.31 -4.42
C ILE A 140 14.75 1.07 -4.68
N SER A 141 14.59 1.97 -3.73
CA SER A 141 15.33 3.23 -3.70
C SER A 141 16.67 3.03 -3.01
N GLU A 142 17.69 3.60 -3.62
CA GLU A 142 19.03 3.75 -3.08
C GLU A 142 19.48 5.22 -3.21
N PRO A 143 20.59 5.63 -2.58
CA PRO A 143 21.02 7.04 -2.60
C PRO A 143 21.19 7.63 -4.00
N ASP A 144 21.48 6.81 -5.00
CA ASP A 144 21.76 7.18 -6.39
C ASP A 144 20.58 6.97 -7.35
N GLY A 145 19.43 6.48 -6.88
CA GLY A 145 18.21 6.39 -7.67
C GLY A 145 17.30 5.20 -7.33
N LEU A 146 16.33 4.97 -8.21
CA LEU A 146 15.45 3.80 -8.16
C LEU A 146 16.01 2.68 -9.02
N PHE A 147 15.91 1.44 -8.53
CA PHE A 147 16.45 0.27 -9.20
C PHE A 147 15.45 -0.87 -9.29
N LEU A 148 15.29 -1.42 -10.48
CA LEU A 148 14.64 -2.70 -10.72
C LEU A 148 15.61 -3.85 -10.43
N ILE A 149 15.18 -4.81 -9.61
CA ILE A 149 15.95 -6.00 -9.25
C ILE A 149 15.37 -7.23 -9.96
N LYS A 150 16.13 -7.79 -10.90
CA LYS A 150 15.85 -9.10 -11.51
C LYS A 150 16.70 -10.16 -10.84
N GLN A 151 16.13 -11.31 -10.52
CA GLN A 151 16.85 -12.37 -9.79
C GLN A 151 17.55 -13.38 -10.71
N LYS A 152 17.05 -13.61 -11.93
CA LYS A 152 17.56 -14.67 -12.84
C LYS A 152 17.56 -14.22 -14.33
N PRO A 153 18.72 -13.94 -14.94
CA PRO A 153 20.01 -13.68 -14.27
C PRO A 153 19.88 -12.47 -13.33
N PHE A 154 20.71 -12.42 -12.28
CA PHE A 154 20.70 -11.27 -11.37
C PHE A 154 21.10 -10.00 -12.13
N ARG A 155 20.21 -9.01 -12.16
CA ARG A 155 20.47 -7.68 -12.71
C ARG A 155 19.86 -6.64 -11.79
N LYS A 156 20.61 -5.57 -11.54
CA LYS A 156 20.14 -4.36 -10.89
C LYS A 156 20.17 -3.25 -11.93
N ILE A 157 18.99 -2.78 -12.33
CA ILE A 157 18.80 -1.87 -13.47
C ILE A 157 18.32 -0.54 -12.93
N LYS A 158 19.09 0.53 -13.19
CA LYS A 158 18.72 1.88 -12.78
C LYS A 158 17.57 2.40 -13.64
N LEU A 159 16.55 2.94 -12.98
CA LEU A 159 15.32 3.39 -13.62
C LEU A 159 15.34 4.90 -13.83
N SER A 160 14.89 5.33 -15.00
CA SER A 160 14.64 6.73 -15.32
C SER A 160 13.21 7.15 -14.93
N LYS A 161 12.24 6.22 -15.03
CA LYS A 161 10.85 6.46 -14.64
C LYS A 161 10.12 5.15 -14.37
N ILE A 162 9.06 5.27 -13.57
CA ILE A 162 8.08 4.22 -13.32
C ILE A 162 6.70 4.87 -13.47
N TYR A 163 5.82 4.25 -14.21
CA TYR A 163 4.47 4.76 -14.42
C TYR A 163 3.50 3.61 -14.63
N LEU A 164 2.22 3.91 -14.49
CA LEU A 164 1.13 2.98 -14.75
C LEU A 164 0.48 3.36 -16.09
N GLU A 165 0.37 2.39 -16.99
CA GLU A 165 -0.38 2.48 -18.25
C GLU A 165 -1.38 1.33 -18.27
N ASP A 166 -2.68 1.65 -18.29
CA ASP A 166 -3.76 0.68 -18.06
C ASP A 166 -3.49 -0.16 -16.80
N LYS A 167 -3.52 -1.50 -16.90
CA LYS A 167 -3.21 -2.43 -15.81
C LYS A 167 -1.72 -2.79 -15.72
N THR A 168 -0.84 -2.10 -16.44
CA THR A 168 0.57 -2.47 -16.55
C THR A 168 1.45 -1.39 -15.93
N ILE A 169 2.28 -1.81 -14.98
CA ILE A 169 3.35 -0.96 -14.47
C ILE A 169 4.52 -1.09 -15.42
N ILE A 170 5.01 0.06 -15.89
CA ILE A 170 6.13 0.14 -16.81
C ILE A 170 7.30 0.76 -16.05
N CYS A 171 8.39 0.01 -15.96
CA CYS A 171 9.68 0.50 -15.49
C CYS A 171 10.58 0.77 -16.71
N GLU A 172 11.00 2.01 -16.91
CA GLU A 172 11.92 2.37 -18.00
C GLU A 172 13.32 2.62 -17.43
N SER A 173 14.35 2.03 -18.03
CA SER A 173 15.74 2.24 -17.64
C SER A 173 16.29 3.58 -18.15
N GLU A 174 17.47 3.99 -17.68
CA GLU A 174 18.20 5.12 -18.27
C GLU A 174 18.63 4.85 -19.72
N GLU A 175 18.75 3.57 -20.12
CA GLU A 175 19.08 3.13 -21.47
C GLU A 175 17.83 2.95 -22.36
N SER A 176 16.66 3.40 -21.90
CA SER A 176 15.37 3.28 -22.60
C SER A 176 14.88 1.84 -22.80
N GLU A 177 15.39 0.88 -22.04
CA GLU A 177 14.80 -0.46 -21.96
C GLU A 177 13.49 -0.38 -21.15
N LYS A 178 12.42 -1.01 -21.64
CA LYS A 178 11.14 -1.09 -20.93
C LYS A 178 10.94 -2.46 -20.32
N TYR A 179 10.41 -2.46 -19.11
CA TYR A 179 10.07 -3.64 -18.33
C TYR A 179 8.61 -3.51 -17.87
N ASP A 180 7.77 -4.36 -18.44
CA ASP A 180 6.34 -4.28 -18.28
C ASP A 180 5.86 -5.35 -17.30
N PHE A 181 5.00 -4.95 -16.35
CA PHE A 181 4.43 -5.84 -15.35
C PHE A 181 2.92 -5.62 -15.24
N THR A 182 2.14 -6.52 -15.85
CA THR A 182 0.67 -6.45 -15.81
C THR A 182 0.11 -6.98 -14.49
N LEU A 183 -0.72 -6.18 -13.85
CA LEU A 183 -1.37 -6.44 -12.58
C LEU A 183 -2.59 -7.36 -12.74
N ASP A 184 -2.60 -8.43 -11.96
CA ASP A 184 -3.72 -9.34 -11.76
C ASP A 184 -4.35 -9.06 -10.38
N VAL A 185 -5.07 -7.94 -10.30
CA VAL A 185 -5.82 -7.50 -9.11
C VAL A 185 -7.27 -7.12 -9.46
N ASN A 186 -8.15 -7.16 -8.47
CA ASN A 186 -9.53 -6.66 -8.63
C ASN A 186 -9.58 -5.15 -8.91
N ASP A 187 -10.70 -4.67 -9.47
CA ASP A 187 -10.83 -3.28 -9.93
C ASP A 187 -10.78 -2.25 -8.79
N THR A 188 -11.25 -2.61 -7.59
CA THR A 188 -11.18 -1.75 -6.41
C THR A 188 -9.73 -1.48 -6.02
N VAL A 189 -8.92 -2.53 -5.95
CA VAL A 189 -7.47 -2.45 -5.65
C VAL A 189 -6.74 -1.73 -6.78
N PHE A 190 -7.05 -2.06 -8.04
CA PHE A 190 -6.46 -1.39 -9.20
C PHE A 190 -6.72 0.12 -9.18
N LYS A 191 -7.93 0.55 -8.82
CA LYS A 191 -8.27 1.98 -8.68
C LYS A 191 -7.44 2.67 -7.60
N MET A 192 -7.20 2.00 -6.47
CA MET A 192 -6.31 2.56 -5.44
C MET A 192 -4.88 2.70 -5.95
N ILE A 193 -4.34 1.67 -6.60
CA ILE A 193 -3.00 1.72 -7.19
C ILE A 193 -2.91 2.83 -8.24
N SER A 194 -3.92 2.98 -9.09
CA SER A 194 -3.99 4.06 -10.08
C SER A 194 -3.97 5.44 -9.44
N ASN A 195 -4.70 5.63 -8.33
CA ASN A 195 -4.68 6.89 -7.58
C ASN A 195 -3.32 7.14 -6.91
N ILE A 196 -2.62 6.10 -6.48
CA ILE A 196 -1.26 6.24 -5.94
C ILE A 196 -0.31 6.68 -7.06
N PHE A 197 -0.34 6.00 -8.21
CA PHE A 197 0.50 6.29 -9.37
C PHE A 197 0.23 7.64 -10.03
N SER A 198 -0.93 8.28 -9.82
CA SER A 198 -1.21 9.62 -10.32
C SER A 198 -0.60 10.75 -9.48
N ILE A 199 -0.10 10.43 -8.29
CA ILE A 199 0.45 11.40 -7.32
C ILE A 199 1.98 11.32 -7.21
N ILE A 200 2.58 10.17 -7.58
CA ILE A 200 4.03 9.92 -7.47
C ILE A 200 4.81 10.24 -8.73
#